data_AF-A0A2W6ZHF1-F1
#
_entry.id   AF-A0A2W6ZHF1-F1
#
_cell.length_a   1.000
_cell.length_b   1.000
_cell.length_c   1.000
_cell.angle_alpha   90.00
_cell.angle_beta   90.00
_cell.angle_gamma   90.00
#
_symmetry.space_group_name_H-M   'P 1'
#
loop_
_entity.id
_entity.type
_entity.pdbx_description
1 polymer ?
#
loop_
_entity_poly.entity_id
_entity_poly.type
_entity_poly.pdbx_seq_one_letter_code
_entity_poly.pdbx_strand_id
1 'polypeptide(L)'
;MTDDPEQVRPKLDAEVIRMVCLIGLGLVAMFLVLGTSSLIPIRPLDPEWQLGVVATLVGNSWQALLGVSLVALASALHPEDRLAGSWLRRFRRLSLFACLGYLLLVPLQVSAVISRGVLSEIPANRQIAALTEIKTKVSLSSSQAELALAIRALPGAPTLPKGFSRPLPGFRQEVVTSISKNIADISQQQQIDRQKRQFTEAGILIRGGALCLMSAFLFAAATQLSPSRPPLLTAMAMALQSKREGHAHRRQARLEKRERFSQVDSGTKAIHQLYRQAERNQRIAEKAKPEGSAAERSWSWPGAVLHRKATTLGERINQEVPYLAIIAPYAAESENEEGSTEQESTNEPPTP
;
A
#
# COMPACT_ATOMS: atom_id res chain seq x y z
N MET A 1 -0.19 -1.14 -68.96
CA MET A 1 1.08 -0.62 -68.40
C MET A 1 0.71 0.31 -67.27
N THR A 2 0.40 -0.30 -66.14
CA THR A 2 0.19 0.36 -64.86
C THR A 2 1.42 0.01 -64.05
N ASP A 3 2.35 0.97 -63.95
CA ASP A 3 3.50 0.86 -63.07
C ASP A 3 2.96 0.69 -61.65
N ASP A 4 3.23 -0.45 -61.05
CA ASP A 4 2.85 -0.80 -59.69
C ASP A 4 3.61 0.15 -58.74
N PRO A 5 2.95 1.10 -58.04
CA PRO A 5 3.63 2.07 -57.19
C PRO A 5 4.14 1.47 -55.86
N GLU A 6 4.29 0.15 -55.77
CA GLU A 6 4.33 -0.56 -54.49
C GLU A 6 5.72 -0.67 -53.83
N GLN A 7 6.83 -0.31 -54.47
CA GLN A 7 8.15 -0.73 -53.96
C GLN A 7 9.24 0.32 -53.85
N VAL A 8 8.91 1.52 -53.39
CA VAL A 8 9.93 2.43 -52.82
C VAL A 8 9.62 2.73 -51.36
N ARG A 9 9.48 1.67 -50.54
CA ARG A 9 9.78 1.85 -49.11
C ARG A 9 11.29 1.82 -48.98
N PRO A 10 11.96 2.94 -48.63
CA PRO A 10 13.39 2.92 -48.41
C PRO A 10 13.67 1.86 -47.36
N LYS A 11 14.42 0.82 -47.73
CA LYS A 11 14.96 -0.14 -46.77
C LYS A 11 15.88 0.68 -45.89
N LEU A 12 15.38 1.08 -44.72
CA LEU A 12 16.21 1.68 -43.71
C LEU A 12 17.28 0.65 -43.37
N ASP A 13 18.54 0.97 -43.62
CA ASP A 13 19.61 0.00 -43.48
C ASP A 13 19.64 -0.52 -42.05
N ALA A 14 19.69 -1.85 -41.90
CA ALA A 14 19.73 -2.50 -40.59
C ALA A 14 20.90 -1.98 -39.72
N GLU A 15 21.95 -1.46 -40.36
CA GLU A 15 23.08 -0.80 -39.71
C GLU A 15 22.69 0.48 -38.98
N VAL A 16 21.87 1.36 -39.58
CA VAL A 16 21.39 2.60 -38.95
C VAL A 16 20.59 2.27 -37.69
N ILE A 17 19.73 1.25 -37.76
CA ILE A 17 18.89 0.82 -36.63
C ILE A 17 19.75 0.28 -35.48
N ARG A 18 20.80 -0.47 -35.79
CA ARG A 18 21.78 -0.93 -34.80
C ARG A 18 22.53 0.22 -34.16
N MET A 19 22.95 1.23 -34.94
CA MET A 19 23.60 2.43 -34.40
C MET A 19 22.67 3.17 -33.43
N VAL A 20 21.40 3.37 -33.78
CA VAL A 20 20.40 4.00 -32.90
C VAL A 20 20.24 3.21 -31.60
N CYS A 21 20.19 1.89 -31.67
CA CYS A 21 20.11 1.03 -30.48
C CYS A 21 21.36 1.16 -29.59
N LEU A 22 22.56 1.14 -30.19
CA LEU A 22 23.84 1.29 -29.47
C LEU A 22 23.97 2.67 -28.81
N ILE A 23 23.58 3.74 -29.50
CA ILE A 23 23.54 5.10 -28.93
C ILE A 23 22.59 5.12 -27.72
N GLY A 24 21.41 4.53 -27.85
CA GLY A 24 20.45 4.43 -26.75
C GLY A 24 21.00 3.66 -25.54
N LEU A 25 21.71 2.55 -25.78
CA LEU A 25 22.40 1.79 -24.73
C LEU A 25 23.51 2.62 -24.06
N GLY A 26 24.29 3.38 -24.85
CA GLY A 26 25.33 4.27 -24.35
C GLY A 26 24.78 5.36 -23.42
N LEU A 27 23.65 5.97 -23.78
CA LEU A 27 22.95 6.96 -22.95
C LEU A 27 22.50 6.36 -21.60
N VAL A 28 21.93 5.16 -21.61
CA VAL A 28 21.53 4.48 -20.36
C VAL A 28 22.76 4.11 -19.51
N ALA A 29 23.83 3.62 -20.14
CA ALA A 29 25.06 3.29 -19.44
C ALA A 29 25.70 4.54 -18.78
N MET A 30 25.72 5.67 -19.49
CA MET A 30 26.19 6.95 -18.96
C MET A 30 25.36 7.39 -17.74
N PHE A 31 24.04 7.30 -17.82
CA PHE A 31 23.17 7.56 -16.67
C PHE A 31 23.50 6.68 -15.47
N LEU A 32 23.75 5.39 -15.68
CA LEU A 32 24.12 4.46 -14.60
C LEU A 32 25.47 4.83 -13.96
N VAL A 33 26.47 5.21 -14.76
CA VAL A 33 27.77 5.65 -14.25
C VAL A 33 27.64 6.92 -13.42
N LEU A 34 26.88 7.92 -13.90
CA LEU A 34 26.65 9.17 -13.18
C LEU A 34 25.82 8.96 -11.91
N GLY A 35 24.81 8.08 -11.95
CA GLY A 35 24.00 7.74 -10.79
C GLY A 35 24.82 7.00 -9.72
N THR A 36 25.62 6.02 -10.13
CA THR A 36 26.44 5.23 -9.19
C THR A 36 27.59 6.03 -8.60
N SER A 37 28.21 6.96 -9.33
CA SER A 37 29.25 7.83 -8.78
C SER A 37 28.72 8.73 -7.66
N SER A 38 27.45 9.18 -7.75
CA SER A 38 26.79 9.98 -6.71
C SER A 38 26.54 9.22 -5.40
N LEU A 39 26.52 7.89 -5.45
CA LEU A 39 26.33 7.05 -4.25
C LEU A 39 27.58 6.99 -3.37
N ILE A 40 28.75 7.42 -3.84
CA ILE A 40 30.01 7.31 -3.14
C ILE A 40 30.40 8.69 -2.57
N PRO A 41 30.65 8.84 -1.25
CA PRO A 41 30.59 7.83 -0.18
C PRO A 41 29.15 7.52 0.27
N ILE A 42 28.84 6.25 0.55
CA ILE A 42 27.49 5.82 0.96
C ILE A 42 27.18 6.35 2.38
N ARG A 43 26.27 7.33 2.48
CA ARG A 43 25.85 7.95 3.75
C ARG A 43 24.32 8.06 3.84
N PRO A 44 23.59 6.94 4.01
CA PRO A 44 22.14 6.91 3.90
C PRO A 44 21.42 7.69 5.00
N LEU A 45 22.10 8.11 6.08
CA LEU A 45 21.54 8.91 7.18
C LEU A 45 21.88 10.40 7.08
N ASP A 46 22.74 10.79 6.13
CA ASP A 46 23.13 12.19 5.95
C ASP A 46 22.13 12.87 5.00
N PRO A 47 21.37 13.89 5.44
CA PRO A 47 20.40 14.57 4.61
C PRO A 47 21.01 15.22 3.37
N GLU A 48 22.23 15.74 3.45
CA GLU A 48 22.92 16.37 2.32
C GLU A 48 23.26 15.31 1.25
N TRP A 49 23.67 14.12 1.68
CA TRP A 49 23.90 12.99 0.77
C TRP A 49 22.60 12.55 0.09
N GLN A 50 21.52 12.36 0.87
CA GLN A 50 20.22 11.95 0.32
C GLN A 50 19.71 12.95 -0.74
N LEU A 51 19.78 14.25 -0.44
CA LEU A 51 19.37 15.31 -1.37
C LEU A 51 20.27 15.36 -2.61
N GLY A 52 21.58 15.17 -2.47
CA GLY A 52 22.52 15.11 -3.58
C GLY A 52 22.26 13.93 -4.52
N VAL A 53 21.98 12.76 -3.96
CA VAL A 53 21.61 11.54 -4.71
C VAL A 53 20.30 11.78 -5.47
N VAL A 54 19.25 12.27 -4.80
CA VAL A 54 17.96 12.60 -5.44
C VAL A 54 18.17 13.60 -6.58
N ALA A 55 18.90 14.68 -6.34
CA ALA A 55 19.17 15.71 -7.35
C ALA A 55 19.93 15.14 -8.56
N THR A 56 20.90 14.25 -8.34
CA THR A 56 21.67 13.63 -9.43
C THR A 56 20.84 12.65 -10.25
N LEU A 57 20.08 11.77 -9.60
CA LEU A 57 19.18 10.82 -10.27
C LEU A 57 18.12 11.54 -11.09
N VAL A 58 17.42 12.50 -10.48
CA VAL A 58 16.36 13.28 -11.14
C VAL A 58 16.93 14.17 -12.25
N GLY A 59 18.06 14.83 -12.02
CA GLY A 59 18.70 15.72 -13.00
C GLY A 59 19.19 14.99 -14.25
N ASN A 60 19.56 13.71 -14.13
CA ASN A 60 20.05 12.90 -15.26
C ASN A 60 18.99 11.91 -15.78
N SER A 61 17.77 11.87 -15.21
CA SER A 61 16.74 10.88 -15.58
C SER A 61 16.36 10.94 -17.06
N TRP A 62 16.43 12.13 -17.67
CA TRP A 62 16.14 12.35 -19.07
C TRP A 62 17.08 11.56 -20.01
N GLN A 63 18.34 11.34 -19.63
CA GLN A 63 19.30 10.57 -20.44
C GLN A 63 18.88 9.10 -20.53
N ALA A 64 18.50 8.52 -19.39
CA ALA A 64 17.98 7.16 -19.34
C ALA A 64 16.67 7.02 -20.14
N LEU A 65 15.75 7.98 -19.99
CA LEU A 65 14.48 7.98 -20.72
C LEU A 65 14.69 8.12 -22.23
N LEU A 66 15.59 9.00 -22.66
CA LEU A 66 15.95 9.16 -24.06
C LEU A 66 16.60 7.88 -24.60
N GLY A 67 17.55 7.30 -23.86
CA GLY A 67 18.20 6.05 -24.26
C GLY A 67 17.22 4.88 -24.40
N VAL A 68 16.30 4.71 -23.45
CA VAL A 68 15.24 3.71 -23.53
C VAL A 68 14.30 3.98 -24.70
N SER A 69 13.95 5.25 -24.96
CA SER A 69 13.10 5.64 -26.08
C SER A 69 13.75 5.32 -27.44
N LEU A 70 15.06 5.54 -27.59
CA LEU A 70 15.80 5.18 -28.80
C LEU A 70 15.84 3.66 -29.01
N VAL A 71 16.04 2.88 -27.95
CA VAL A 71 16.01 1.41 -28.03
C VAL A 71 14.61 0.91 -28.38
N ALA A 72 13.56 1.53 -27.83
CA ALA A 72 12.18 1.24 -28.18
C ALA A 72 11.87 1.57 -29.64
N LEU A 73 12.33 2.73 -30.13
CA LEU A 73 12.19 3.15 -31.52
C LEU A 73 12.91 2.19 -32.47
N ALA A 74 14.14 1.80 -32.17
CA ALA A 74 14.89 0.81 -32.95
C ALA A 74 14.15 -0.53 -33.03
N SER A 75 13.60 -1.00 -31.90
CA SER A 75 12.79 -2.23 -31.85
C SER A 75 11.46 -2.12 -32.61
N ALA A 76 10.87 -0.92 -32.71
CA ALA A 76 9.63 -0.70 -33.44
C ALA A 76 9.87 -0.62 -34.96
N LEU A 77 11.00 -0.03 -35.38
CA LEU A 77 11.39 0.07 -36.79
C LEU A 77 11.81 -1.30 -37.37
N HIS A 78 12.44 -2.17 -36.58
CA HIS A 78 12.88 -3.49 -37.04
C HIS A 78 12.59 -4.60 -36.02
N PRO A 79 11.35 -5.09 -35.94
CA PRO A 79 10.95 -6.08 -34.93
C PRO A 79 11.69 -7.43 -35.04
N GLU A 80 12.30 -7.72 -36.20
CA GLU A 80 13.10 -8.93 -36.42
C GLU A 80 14.50 -8.85 -35.77
N ASP A 81 14.98 -7.65 -35.40
CA ASP A 81 16.28 -7.54 -34.73
C ASP A 81 16.20 -8.05 -33.28
N ARG A 82 16.78 -9.23 -33.07
CA ARG A 82 16.83 -9.92 -31.77
C ARG A 82 17.55 -9.07 -30.71
N LEU A 83 18.51 -8.23 -31.09
CA LEU A 83 19.29 -7.43 -30.14
C LEU A 83 18.42 -6.34 -29.51
N ALA A 84 17.77 -5.50 -30.34
CA ALA A 84 16.88 -4.44 -29.88
C ALA A 84 15.71 -5.00 -29.05
N GLY A 85 15.08 -6.08 -29.52
CA GLY A 85 13.99 -6.73 -28.81
C GLY A 85 14.40 -7.34 -27.46
N SER A 86 15.61 -7.91 -27.36
CA SER A 86 16.13 -8.46 -26.10
C SER A 86 16.41 -7.37 -25.05
N TRP A 87 17.06 -6.29 -25.46
CA TRP A 87 17.33 -5.16 -24.57
C TRP A 87 16.07 -4.43 -24.14
N LEU A 88 15.12 -4.22 -25.05
CA LEU A 88 13.82 -3.62 -24.71
C LEU A 88 13.10 -4.44 -23.62
N ARG A 89 13.10 -5.78 -23.72
CA ARG A 89 12.51 -6.64 -22.67
C ARG A 89 13.20 -6.49 -21.31
N ARG A 90 14.53 -6.32 -21.29
CA ARG A 90 15.29 -6.07 -20.05
C ARG A 90 14.96 -4.69 -19.49
N PHE A 91 14.96 -3.66 -20.33
CA PHE A 91 14.62 -2.30 -19.90
C PHE A 91 13.21 -2.21 -19.35
N ARG A 92 12.23 -2.92 -19.91
CA ARG A 92 10.88 -2.95 -19.34
C ARG A 92 10.85 -3.48 -17.89
N ARG A 93 11.65 -4.50 -17.58
CA ARG A 93 11.77 -5.00 -16.19
C ARG A 93 12.49 -3.97 -15.31
N LEU A 94 13.57 -3.38 -15.79
CA LEU A 94 14.33 -2.36 -15.08
C LEU A 94 13.53 -1.07 -14.86
N SER A 95 12.69 -0.66 -15.80
CA SER A 95 11.83 0.51 -15.69
C SER A 95 10.78 0.35 -14.58
N LEU A 96 10.33 -0.87 -14.29
CA LEU A 96 9.48 -1.13 -13.12
C LEU A 96 10.23 -0.87 -11.81
N PHE A 97 11.47 -1.35 -11.70
CA PHE A 97 12.33 -1.04 -10.56
C PHE A 97 12.66 0.45 -10.46
N ALA A 98 12.94 1.11 -11.59
CA ALA A 98 13.18 2.54 -11.63
C ALA A 98 11.94 3.33 -11.18
N CYS A 99 10.74 2.96 -11.66
CA CYS A 99 9.48 3.57 -11.25
C CYS A 99 9.27 3.47 -9.73
N LEU A 100 9.48 2.28 -9.15
CA LEU A 100 9.42 2.08 -7.71
C LEU A 100 10.49 2.89 -6.97
N GLY A 101 11.71 2.94 -7.51
CA GLY A 101 12.81 3.74 -6.98
C GLY A 101 12.47 5.23 -6.92
N TYR A 102 12.03 5.82 -8.03
CA TYR A 102 11.62 7.23 -8.07
C TYR A 102 10.43 7.53 -7.16
N LEU A 103 9.48 6.59 -7.02
CA LEU A 103 8.38 6.74 -6.07
C LEU A 103 8.88 6.75 -4.62
N LEU A 104 9.88 5.91 -4.31
CA LEU A 104 10.51 5.84 -2.98
C LEU A 104 11.42 7.05 -2.69
N LEU A 105 11.92 7.75 -3.72
CA LEU A 105 12.69 8.98 -3.52
C LEU A 105 11.85 10.12 -2.93
N VAL A 106 10.53 10.14 -3.14
CA VAL A 106 9.65 11.18 -2.60
C VAL A 106 9.64 11.20 -1.07
N PRO A 107 9.30 10.11 -0.35
CA PRO A 107 9.35 10.09 1.11
C PRO A 107 10.78 10.29 1.63
N LEU A 108 11.80 9.79 0.90
CA LEU A 108 13.20 10.03 1.25
C LEU A 108 13.53 11.53 1.24
N GLN A 109 13.15 12.24 0.18
CA GLN A 109 13.37 13.69 0.05
C GLN A 109 12.67 14.47 1.17
N VAL A 110 11.43 14.11 1.52
CA VAL A 110 10.69 14.72 2.63
C VAL A 110 11.43 14.52 3.95
N SER A 111 11.88 13.29 4.22
CA SER A 111 12.62 12.97 5.46
C SER A 111 13.95 13.73 5.55
N ALA A 112 14.66 13.90 4.42
CA ALA A 112 15.92 14.62 4.35
C ALA A 112 15.73 16.11 4.68
N VAL A 113 14.73 16.75 4.07
CA VAL A 113 14.43 18.17 4.30
C VAL A 113 14.07 18.44 5.75
N ILE A 114 13.20 17.61 6.34
CA ILE A 114 12.82 17.74 7.75
C ILE A 114 14.05 17.59 8.65
N SER A 115 14.87 16.57 8.42
CA SER A 115 16.08 16.30 9.20
C SER A 115 17.07 17.46 9.12
N ARG A 116 17.29 18.01 7.92
CA ARG A 116 18.14 19.18 7.68
C ARG A 116 17.64 20.41 8.45
N GLY A 117 16.33 20.64 8.45
CA GLY A 117 15.70 21.70 9.24
C GLY A 117 16.08 21.59 10.71
N VAL A 118 15.86 20.43 11.32
CA VAL A 118 16.19 20.17 12.74
C VAL A 118 17.68 20.34 13.04
N LEU A 119 18.56 19.77 12.20
CA LEU A 119 20.02 19.85 12.37
C LEU A 119 20.52 21.30 12.30
N SER A 120 19.90 22.13 11.45
CA SER A 120 20.31 23.51 11.25
C SER A 120 19.98 24.45 12.42
N GLU A 121 19.08 24.05 13.33
CA GLU A 121 18.70 24.84 14.50
C GLU A 121 19.60 24.58 15.71
N ILE A 122 20.26 23.42 15.77
CA ILE A 122 21.14 23.02 16.88
C ILE A 122 22.24 24.05 17.18
N PRO A 123 23.07 24.50 16.21
CA PRO A 123 24.16 25.43 16.53
C PRO A 123 23.64 26.78 17.03
N ALA A 124 22.53 27.23 16.45
CA ALA A 124 21.94 28.52 16.75
C ALA A 124 21.26 28.52 18.14
N ASN A 125 20.58 27.43 18.51
CA ASN A 125 20.03 27.22 19.85
C ASN A 125 21.14 27.09 20.91
N ARG A 126 22.24 26.41 20.60
CA ARG A 126 23.42 26.33 21.50
C ARG A 126 24.02 27.70 21.75
N GLN A 127 24.10 28.57 20.74
CA GLN A 127 24.60 29.93 20.88
C GLN A 127 23.68 30.79 21.78
N ILE A 128 22.36 30.70 21.59
CA ILE A 128 21.39 31.40 22.44
C ILE A 128 21.46 30.90 23.89
N ALA A 129 21.56 29.58 24.10
CA ALA A 129 21.68 28.99 25.43
C ALA A 129 22.95 29.49 26.15
N ALA A 130 24.09 29.50 25.46
CA ALA A 130 25.35 30.00 26.00
C ALA A 130 25.29 31.49 26.38
N LEU A 131 24.70 32.34 25.52
CA LEU A 131 24.52 33.76 25.81
C LEU A 131 23.56 34.00 26.98
N THR A 132 22.52 33.18 27.10
CA THR A 132 21.57 33.24 28.21
C THR A 132 22.24 32.88 29.53
N GLU A 133 23.05 31.82 29.55
CA GLU A 133 23.84 31.44 30.73
C GLU A 133 24.79 32.56 31.15
N ILE A 134 25.50 33.17 30.20
CA ILE A 134 26.40 34.29 30.50
C ILE A 134 25.61 35.50 31.03
N LYS A 135 24.46 35.83 30.43
CA LYS A 135 23.58 36.89 30.92
C LYS A 135 23.21 36.65 32.40
N THR A 136 22.88 35.42 32.77
CA THR A 136 22.57 35.08 34.17
C THR A 136 23.78 35.26 35.09
N LYS A 137 24.97 34.78 34.69
CA LYS A 137 26.22 34.95 35.45
C LYS A 137 26.59 36.43 35.64
N VAL A 138 26.44 37.25 34.60
CA VAL A 138 26.67 38.70 34.65
C VAL A 138 25.68 39.37 35.60
N SER A 139 24.40 38.97 35.57
CA SER A 139 23.37 39.55 36.43
C SER A 139 23.59 39.26 37.93
N LEU A 140 24.07 38.05 38.24
CA LEU A 140 24.32 37.56 39.60
C LEU A 140 25.69 37.96 40.17
N SER A 141 26.64 38.40 39.33
CA SER A 141 27.97 38.81 39.80
C SER A 141 27.86 39.89 40.89
N SER A 142 28.60 39.77 41.98
CA SER A 142 28.63 40.76 43.06
C SER A 142 29.93 41.59 43.01
N SER A 143 30.98 41.00 42.44
CA SER A 143 32.31 41.60 42.34
C SER A 143 32.72 41.91 40.89
N GLN A 144 33.58 42.92 40.74
CA GLN A 144 34.17 43.29 39.47
C GLN A 144 35.04 42.18 38.86
N ALA A 145 35.72 41.39 39.71
CA ALA A 145 36.51 40.26 39.27
C ALA A 145 35.64 39.16 38.64
N GLU A 146 34.50 38.87 39.26
CA GLU A 146 33.51 37.91 38.75
C GLU A 146 32.93 38.37 37.41
N LEU A 147 32.60 39.66 37.31
CA LEU A 147 32.10 40.24 36.06
C LEU A 147 33.12 40.15 34.93
N ALA A 148 34.39 40.47 35.20
CA ALA A 148 35.45 40.36 34.21
C ALA A 148 35.68 38.90 33.76
N LEU A 149 35.57 37.94 34.68
CA LEU A 149 35.66 36.51 34.38
C LEU A 149 34.48 36.06 33.51
N ALA A 150 33.24 36.48 33.84
CA ALA A 150 32.05 36.19 33.07
C ALA A 150 32.11 36.77 31.64
N ILE A 151 32.64 37.99 31.48
CA ILE A 151 32.79 38.61 30.16
C ILE A 151 33.86 37.91 29.33
N ARG A 152 34.97 37.47 29.93
CA ARG A 152 36.01 36.70 29.21
C ARG A 152 35.51 35.34 28.71
N ALA A 153 34.45 34.81 29.30
CA ALA A 153 33.81 33.58 28.83
C ALA A 153 32.91 33.80 27.59
N LEU A 154 32.66 35.04 27.16
CA LEU A 154 31.90 35.32 25.93
C LEU A 154 32.71 34.92 24.69
N PRO A 155 32.17 34.07 23.79
CA PRO A 155 32.75 33.87 22.48
C PRO A 155 32.69 35.19 21.70
N GLY A 156 33.86 35.74 21.35
CA GLY A 156 33.97 37.04 20.69
C GLY A 156 33.87 38.25 21.64
N ALA A 157 34.21 38.08 22.92
CA ALA A 157 34.16 39.16 23.91
C ALA A 157 34.85 40.44 23.41
N PRO A 158 34.18 41.61 23.45
CA PRO A 158 34.85 42.87 23.18
C PRO A 158 35.96 43.10 24.22
N THR A 159 37.13 43.54 23.78
CA THR A 159 38.24 43.87 24.68
C THR A 159 37.79 44.94 25.67
N LEU A 160 37.72 44.60 26.96
CA LEU A 160 37.28 45.56 27.97
C LEU A 160 38.30 46.72 28.04
N PRO A 161 37.85 47.97 28.08
CA PRO A 161 38.74 49.11 28.26
C PRO A 161 39.50 48.99 29.58
N LYS A 162 40.81 49.28 29.55
CA LYS A 162 41.67 49.24 30.74
C LYS A 162 41.31 50.42 31.64
N GLY A 163 40.52 50.16 32.69
CA GLY A 163 40.13 51.15 33.70
C GLY A 163 38.63 51.37 33.74
N PHE A 164 37.95 50.70 34.67
CA PHE A 164 36.54 50.93 34.97
C PHE A 164 36.42 52.10 35.96
N SER A 165 36.36 53.33 35.46
CA SER A 165 36.06 54.51 36.27
C SER A 165 34.55 54.76 36.46
N ARG A 166 33.69 53.97 35.80
CA ARG A 166 32.23 54.03 35.93
C ARG A 166 31.70 53.14 37.08
N PRO A 167 30.58 53.53 37.72
CA PRO A 167 29.95 52.72 38.76
C PRO A 167 29.50 51.36 38.20
N LEU A 168 29.86 50.28 38.92
CA LEU A 168 29.59 48.89 38.59
C LEU A 168 28.13 48.58 38.16
N PRO A 169 27.08 49.11 38.82
CA PRO A 169 25.70 48.80 38.43
C PRO A 169 25.35 49.29 37.03
N GLY A 170 25.84 50.47 36.62
CA GLY A 170 25.57 51.02 35.29
C GLY A 170 26.21 50.19 34.18
N PHE A 171 27.48 49.80 34.36
CA PHE A 171 28.18 48.95 33.38
C PHE A 171 27.55 47.56 33.26
N ARG A 172 27.12 46.96 34.38
CA ARG A 172 26.41 45.67 34.36
C ARG A 172 25.13 45.76 33.52
N GLN A 173 24.34 46.81 33.73
CA GLN A 173 23.11 47.00 32.99
C GLN A 173 23.37 47.16 31.50
N GLU A 174 24.42 47.91 31.12
CA GLU A 174 24.88 48.06 29.72
C GLU A 174 25.30 46.72 29.08
N VAL A 175 26.05 45.88 29.81
CA VAL A 175 26.43 44.54 29.32
C VAL A 175 25.21 43.64 29.17
N VAL A 176 24.30 43.64 30.15
CA VAL A 176 23.08 42.82 30.10
C VAL A 176 22.16 43.26 28.95
N THR A 177 22.02 44.56 28.70
CA THR A 177 21.23 45.06 27.57
C THR A 177 21.88 44.71 26.25
N SER A 178 23.21 44.81 26.12
CA SER A 178 23.95 44.39 24.92
C SER A 178 23.77 42.89 24.64
N ILE A 179 23.94 42.02 25.64
CA ILE A 179 23.72 40.57 25.47
C ILE A 179 22.25 40.29 25.12
N SER A 180 21.30 40.97 25.77
CA SER A 180 19.87 40.79 25.48
C SER A 180 19.53 41.20 24.04
N LYS A 181 20.13 42.29 23.55
CA LYS A 181 20.00 42.73 22.16
C LYS A 181 20.59 41.69 21.21
N ASN A 182 21.79 41.17 21.48
CA ASN A 182 22.40 40.13 20.65
C ASN A 182 21.55 38.86 20.58
N ILE A 183 20.94 38.44 21.70
CA ILE A 183 20.01 37.30 21.72
C ILE A 183 18.78 37.62 20.85
N ALA A 184 18.21 38.81 20.98
CA ALA A 184 17.07 39.24 20.17
C ALA A 184 17.42 39.26 18.67
N ASP A 185 18.56 39.84 18.31
CA ASP A 185 19.04 39.91 16.93
C ASP A 185 19.27 38.51 16.34
N ILE A 186 19.90 37.59 17.08
CA ILE A 186 20.08 36.18 16.67
C ILE A 186 18.73 35.49 16.49
N SER A 187 17.79 35.68 17.43
CA SER A 187 16.46 35.06 17.35
C SER A 187 15.63 35.60 16.17
N GLN A 188 15.72 36.90 15.90
CA GLN A 188 15.06 37.53 14.75
C GLN A 188 15.67 37.04 13.44
N GLN A 189 17.00 36.98 13.35
CA GLN A 189 17.70 36.46 12.19
C GLN A 189 17.34 34.99 11.93
N GLN A 190 17.26 34.16 12.99
CA GLN A 190 16.79 32.78 12.89
C GLN A 190 15.36 32.69 12.35
N GLN A 191 14.45 33.56 12.79
CA GLN A 191 13.07 33.55 12.32
C GLN A 191 12.98 33.92 10.83
N ILE A 192 13.76 34.92 10.40
CA ILE A 192 13.86 35.31 8.98
C ILE A 192 14.46 34.16 8.16
N ASP A 193 15.53 33.53 8.64
CA ASP A 193 16.19 32.44 7.95
C ASP A 193 15.31 31.18 7.88
N ARG A 194 14.57 30.86 8.96
CA ARG A 194 13.56 29.79 8.96
C ARG A 194 12.50 30.03 7.89
N GLN A 195 11.94 31.24 7.80
CA GLN A 195 10.95 31.56 6.77
C GLN A 195 11.53 31.42 5.36
N LYS A 196 12.71 32.00 5.10
CA LYS A 196 13.39 31.87 3.79
C LYS A 196 13.68 30.42 3.42
N ARG A 197 14.11 29.61 4.40
CA ARG A 197 14.36 28.17 4.24
C ARG A 197 13.07 27.44 3.92
N GLN A 198 11.98 27.67 4.65
CA GLN A 198 10.69 27.02 4.38
C GLN A 198 10.23 27.26 2.94
N PHE A 199 10.34 28.48 2.41
CA PHE A 199 9.98 28.75 1.01
C PHE A 199 10.91 28.05 0.01
N THR A 200 12.22 28.08 0.27
CA THR A 200 13.22 27.47 -0.61
C THR A 200 13.10 25.94 -0.61
N GLU A 201 12.97 25.35 0.57
CA GLU A 201 12.81 23.91 0.79
C GLU A 201 11.48 23.40 0.26
N ALA A 202 10.38 24.13 0.44
CA ALA A 202 9.10 23.80 -0.17
C ALA A 202 9.22 23.82 -1.70
N GLY A 203 9.91 24.80 -2.29
CA GLY A 203 10.19 24.85 -3.72
C GLY A 203 10.98 23.63 -4.21
N ILE A 204 12.00 23.22 -3.45
CA ILE A 204 12.80 22.02 -3.75
C ILE A 204 11.94 20.74 -3.65
N LEU A 205 11.08 20.63 -2.63
CA LEU A 205 10.18 19.48 -2.45
C LEU A 205 9.13 19.38 -3.55
N ILE A 206 8.48 20.49 -3.89
CA ILE A 206 7.45 20.53 -4.93
C ILE A 206 8.07 20.20 -6.29
N ARG A 207 9.16 20.88 -6.67
CA ARG A 207 9.83 20.65 -7.95
C ARG A 207 10.45 19.26 -8.01
N GLY A 208 11.18 18.85 -6.98
CA GLY A 208 11.81 17.53 -6.90
C GLY A 208 10.79 16.40 -6.92
N GLY A 209 9.73 16.53 -6.12
CA GLY A 209 8.61 15.59 -6.07
C GLY A 209 7.88 15.49 -7.42
N ALA A 210 7.57 16.62 -8.05
CA ALA A 210 6.95 16.64 -9.38
C ALA A 210 7.82 15.94 -10.43
N LEU A 211 9.14 16.21 -10.44
CA LEU A 211 10.06 15.55 -11.36
C LEU A 211 10.23 14.05 -11.08
N CYS A 212 10.23 13.63 -9.80
CA CYS A 212 10.23 12.21 -9.43
C CYS A 212 8.98 11.51 -9.92
N LEU A 213 7.80 12.10 -9.70
CA LEU A 213 6.52 11.56 -10.14
C LEU A 213 6.43 11.49 -11.68
N MET A 214 6.85 12.55 -12.36
CA MET A 214 6.92 12.58 -13.82
C MET A 214 7.88 11.51 -14.35
N SER A 215 9.07 11.36 -13.75
CA SER A 215 10.03 10.32 -14.14
C SER A 215 9.46 8.91 -13.91
N ALA A 216 8.83 8.67 -12.75
CA ALA A 216 8.15 7.42 -12.45
C ALA A 216 7.06 7.11 -13.47
N PHE A 217 6.23 8.10 -13.82
CA PHE A 217 5.19 7.96 -14.83
C PHE A 217 5.77 7.65 -16.22
N LEU A 218 6.84 8.32 -16.63
CA LEU A 218 7.51 8.08 -17.91
C LEU A 218 8.13 6.68 -17.97
N PHE A 219 8.75 6.21 -16.89
CA PHE A 219 9.23 4.83 -16.81
C PHE A 219 8.10 3.82 -16.79
N ALA A 220 6.99 4.11 -16.11
CA ALA A 220 5.79 3.28 -16.13
C ALA A 220 5.19 3.20 -17.55
N ALA A 221 5.10 4.34 -18.25
CA ALA A 221 4.68 4.39 -19.65
C ALA A 221 5.62 3.56 -20.54
N ALA A 222 6.94 3.66 -20.34
CA ALA A 222 7.94 2.85 -21.05
C ALA A 222 7.71 1.33 -20.92
N THR A 223 7.14 0.86 -19.81
CA THR A 223 6.78 -0.57 -19.66
C THR A 223 5.60 -1.01 -20.54
N GLN A 224 4.75 -0.07 -20.96
CA GLN A 224 3.48 -0.30 -21.66
C GLN A 224 3.60 -0.25 -23.19
N LEU A 225 4.73 0.18 -23.78
CA LEU A 225 4.93 0.26 -25.24
C LEU A 225 4.94 -1.11 -25.97
N SER A 226 4.45 -2.18 -25.36
CA SER A 226 4.32 -3.48 -26.02
C SER A 226 2.96 -3.59 -26.69
N PRO A 227 2.90 -3.68 -28.02
CA PRO A 227 1.63 -3.77 -28.74
C PRO A 227 0.81 -5.02 -28.37
N SER A 228 1.44 -6.03 -27.78
CA SER A 228 0.84 -7.35 -27.53
C SER A 228 0.37 -7.60 -26.09
N ARG A 229 0.45 -6.63 -25.17
CA ARG A 229 0.01 -6.85 -23.78
C ARG A 229 -0.83 -5.68 -23.26
N PRO A 230 -1.97 -5.95 -22.60
CA PRO A 230 -2.76 -4.89 -21.97
C PRO A 230 -1.91 -4.14 -20.93
N PRO A 231 -2.14 -2.83 -20.74
CA PRO A 231 -1.43 -2.02 -19.75
C PRO A 231 -1.47 -2.64 -18.36
N LEU A 232 -0.44 -2.43 -17.55
CA LEU A 232 -0.33 -3.04 -16.21
C LEU A 232 -1.49 -2.64 -15.30
N LEU A 233 -1.97 -1.40 -15.40
CA LEU A 233 -3.18 -0.95 -14.69
C LEU A 233 -4.42 -1.69 -15.16
N THR A 234 -4.55 -1.99 -16.44
CA THR A 234 -5.64 -2.79 -16.99
C THR A 234 -5.54 -4.24 -16.52
N ALA A 235 -4.34 -4.82 -16.50
CA ALA A 235 -4.11 -6.15 -15.97
C ALA A 235 -4.42 -6.22 -14.46
N MET A 236 -4.04 -5.19 -13.69
CA MET A 236 -4.32 -5.10 -12.27
C MET A 236 -5.81 -4.83 -12.00
N ALA A 237 -6.48 -4.01 -12.82
CA ALA A 237 -7.92 -3.81 -12.77
C ALA A 237 -8.66 -5.12 -13.09
N MET A 238 -8.25 -5.87 -14.11
CA MET A 238 -8.77 -7.20 -14.43
C MET A 238 -8.50 -8.21 -13.30
N ALA A 239 -7.33 -8.16 -12.65
CA ALA A 239 -7.03 -9.00 -11.50
C ALA A 239 -7.91 -8.66 -10.28
N LEU A 240 -8.13 -7.38 -10.00
CA LEU A 240 -9.04 -6.93 -8.92
C LEU A 240 -10.50 -7.26 -9.25
N GLN A 241 -10.90 -7.11 -10.51
CA GLN A 241 -12.25 -7.42 -10.98
C GLN A 241 -12.53 -8.93 -10.92
N SER A 242 -11.60 -9.77 -11.38
CA SER A 242 -11.71 -11.23 -11.26
C SER A 242 -11.77 -11.69 -9.79
N LYS A 243 -11.04 -11.05 -8.88
CA LYS A 243 -11.14 -11.34 -7.44
C LYS A 243 -12.50 -10.95 -6.87
N ARG A 244 -13.09 -9.85 -7.35
CA ARG A 244 -14.42 -9.38 -6.94
C ARG A 244 -15.53 -10.29 -7.47
N GLU A 245 -15.41 -10.77 -8.70
CA GLU A 245 -16.32 -11.75 -9.32
C GLU A 245 -16.23 -13.11 -8.64
N GLY A 246 -15.03 -13.58 -8.27
CA GLY A 246 -14.85 -14.80 -7.49
C GLY A 246 -15.54 -14.75 -6.12
N HIS A 247 -15.55 -13.59 -5.46
CA HIS A 247 -16.32 -13.39 -4.23
C HIS A 247 -17.83 -13.36 -4.46
N ALA A 248 -18.30 -12.82 -5.59
CA ALA A 248 -19.72 -12.82 -5.96
C ALA A 248 -20.23 -14.24 -6.22
N HIS A 249 -19.48 -15.06 -6.96
CA HIS A 249 -19.83 -16.48 -7.17
C HIS A 249 -19.81 -17.30 -5.89
N ARG A 250 -18.82 -17.07 -4.99
CA ARG A 250 -18.83 -17.72 -3.66
C ARG A 250 -20.04 -17.30 -2.81
N ARG A 251 -20.53 -16.07 -2.96
CA ARG A 251 -21.77 -15.62 -2.29
C ARG A 251 -23.00 -16.28 -2.89
N GLN A 252 -23.12 -16.35 -4.21
CA GLN A 252 -24.23 -17.05 -4.89
C GLN A 252 -24.28 -18.53 -4.51
N ALA A 253 -23.15 -19.23 -4.56
CA ALA A 253 -23.07 -20.64 -4.15
C ALA A 253 -23.48 -20.86 -2.67
N ARG A 254 -23.17 -19.91 -1.78
CA ARG A 254 -23.63 -19.96 -0.37
C ARG A 254 -25.13 -19.73 -0.23
N LEU A 255 -25.71 -18.85 -1.06
CA LEU A 255 -27.16 -18.60 -1.06
C LEU A 255 -27.92 -19.80 -1.61
N GLU A 256 -27.47 -20.39 -2.73
CA GLU A 256 -28.06 -21.62 -3.26
C GLU A 256 -27.98 -22.78 -2.27
N LYS A 257 -26.85 -22.93 -1.57
CA LYS A 257 -26.72 -23.93 -0.49
C LYS A 257 -27.72 -23.66 0.62
N ARG A 258 -27.90 -22.41 1.05
CA ARG A 258 -28.92 -22.03 2.06
C ARG A 258 -30.35 -22.30 1.60
N GLU A 259 -30.69 -22.03 0.35
CA GLU A 259 -32.01 -22.31 -0.20
C GLU A 259 -32.31 -23.81 -0.22
N ARG A 260 -31.34 -24.64 -0.62
CA ARG A 260 -31.46 -26.09 -0.56
C ARG A 260 -31.69 -26.58 0.88
N PHE A 261 -30.93 -26.06 1.85
CA PHE A 261 -31.13 -26.40 3.26
C PHE A 261 -32.50 -25.95 3.79
N SER A 262 -32.98 -24.78 3.40
CA SER A 262 -34.33 -24.28 3.76
C SER A 262 -35.45 -25.16 3.18
N GLN A 263 -35.27 -25.66 1.95
CA GLN A 263 -36.23 -26.56 1.31
C GLN A 263 -36.29 -27.93 2.02
N VAL A 264 -35.14 -28.47 2.46
CA VAL A 264 -35.10 -29.70 3.26
C VAL A 264 -35.75 -29.51 4.63
N ASP A 265 -35.47 -28.41 5.33
CA ASP A 265 -36.06 -28.13 6.64
C ASP A 265 -37.59 -27.93 6.56
N SER A 266 -38.08 -27.26 5.52
CA SER A 266 -39.54 -27.10 5.30
C SER A 266 -40.24 -28.43 4.97
N GLY A 267 -39.61 -29.31 4.18
CA GLY A 267 -40.11 -30.67 3.94
C GLY A 267 -40.17 -31.51 5.22
N THR A 268 -39.12 -31.44 6.05
CA THR A 268 -39.06 -32.17 7.33
C THR A 268 -40.16 -31.71 8.29
N LYS A 269 -40.43 -30.41 8.37
CA LYS A 269 -41.53 -29.84 9.16
C LYS A 269 -42.90 -30.29 8.64
N ALA A 270 -43.09 -30.36 7.33
CA ALA A 270 -44.35 -30.82 6.72
C ALA A 270 -44.63 -32.30 7.05
N ILE A 271 -43.61 -33.17 6.95
CA ILE A 271 -43.73 -34.59 7.33
C ILE A 271 -44.12 -34.72 8.80
N HIS A 272 -43.47 -33.95 9.68
CA HIS A 272 -43.75 -34.00 11.12
C HIS A 272 -45.16 -33.49 11.45
N GLN A 273 -45.70 -32.52 10.69
CA GLN A 273 -47.09 -32.07 10.82
C GLN A 273 -48.09 -33.15 10.39
N LEU A 274 -47.83 -33.85 9.28
CA LEU A 274 -48.67 -34.96 8.82
C LEU A 274 -48.71 -36.08 9.86
N TYR A 275 -47.57 -36.40 10.48
CA TYR A 275 -47.49 -37.42 11.52
C TYR A 275 -48.34 -37.05 12.75
N ARG A 276 -48.24 -35.80 13.23
CA ARG A 276 -49.08 -35.30 14.34
C ARG A 276 -50.57 -35.31 13.99
N GLN A 277 -50.92 -35.02 12.74
CA GLN A 277 -52.31 -35.04 12.29
C GLN A 277 -52.86 -36.48 12.24
N ALA A 278 -52.06 -37.43 11.75
CA ALA A 278 -52.40 -38.85 11.77
C ALA A 278 -52.62 -39.36 13.21
N GLU A 279 -51.73 -38.98 14.14
CA GLU A 279 -51.85 -39.36 15.55
C GLU A 279 -53.12 -38.78 16.20
N ARG A 280 -53.47 -37.52 15.90
CA ARG A 280 -54.75 -36.93 16.36
C ARG A 280 -55.95 -37.70 15.83
N ASN A 281 -55.93 -38.08 14.55
CA ASN A 281 -57.01 -38.83 13.93
C ASN A 281 -57.16 -40.22 14.56
N GLN A 282 -56.06 -40.90 14.89
CA GLN A 282 -56.08 -42.17 15.61
C GLN A 282 -56.70 -42.02 17.00
N ARG A 283 -56.30 -41.00 17.78
CA ARG A 283 -56.89 -40.73 19.10
C ARG A 283 -58.39 -40.43 19.03
N ILE A 284 -58.85 -39.74 17.98
CA ILE A 284 -60.28 -39.50 17.75
C ILE A 284 -61.00 -40.82 17.43
N ALA A 285 -60.39 -41.68 16.60
CA ALA A 285 -60.96 -42.99 16.25
C ALA A 285 -61.02 -43.93 17.46
N GLU A 286 -60.01 -43.94 18.33
CA GLU A 286 -60.00 -44.71 19.58
C GLU A 286 -61.09 -44.24 20.54
N LYS A 287 -61.26 -42.93 20.72
CA LYS A 287 -62.36 -42.36 21.53
C LYS A 287 -63.74 -42.65 20.95
N ALA A 288 -63.84 -42.82 19.64
CA ALA A 288 -65.08 -43.19 18.97
C ALA A 288 -65.37 -44.70 19.02
N LYS A 289 -64.46 -45.52 19.57
CA LYS A 289 -64.69 -46.95 19.77
C LYS A 289 -65.65 -47.10 20.97
N PRO A 290 -66.92 -47.49 20.75
CA PRO A 290 -67.90 -47.56 21.82
C PRO A 290 -67.42 -48.57 22.87
N GLU A 291 -67.16 -48.10 24.09
CA GLU A 291 -66.95 -48.97 25.25
C GLU A 291 -68.19 -49.85 25.39
N GLY A 292 -67.97 -51.16 25.39
CA GLY A 292 -69.05 -52.14 25.32
C GLY A 292 -70.11 -51.92 26.39
N SER A 293 -71.36 -51.90 25.99
CA SER A 293 -72.21 -53.10 26.10
C SER A 293 -73.59 -52.80 25.53
N ALA A 294 -74.23 -53.84 25.01
CA ALA A 294 -75.69 -53.92 24.81
C ALA A 294 -76.33 -53.21 23.59
N ALA A 295 -75.61 -52.98 22.49
CA ALA A 295 -76.25 -52.59 21.21
C ALA A 295 -75.73 -53.38 19.98
N GLU A 296 -75.35 -54.64 20.18
CA GLU A 296 -75.31 -55.62 19.09
C GLU A 296 -76.75 -56.04 18.73
N ARG A 297 -77.43 -55.22 17.93
CA ARG A 297 -78.49 -55.60 16.99
C ARG A 297 -78.89 -54.36 16.19
N SER A 298 -78.85 -54.50 14.87
CA SER A 298 -79.28 -53.53 13.85
C SER A 298 -78.44 -52.26 13.67
N TRP A 299 -77.19 -52.39 13.24
CA TRP A 299 -76.54 -51.35 12.42
C TRP A 299 -76.05 -51.96 11.10
N SER A 300 -76.94 -51.96 10.12
CA SER A 300 -76.58 -52.16 8.71
C SER A 300 -75.97 -50.87 8.18
N TRP A 301 -74.64 -50.88 7.95
CA TRP A 301 -73.85 -49.91 7.16
C TRP A 301 -73.81 -48.45 7.67
N PRO A 302 -72.61 -47.89 7.99
CA PRO A 302 -71.62 -47.51 6.96
C PRO A 302 -70.15 -47.67 7.42
N GLY A 303 -69.82 -48.70 8.22
CA GLY A 303 -68.44 -48.93 8.68
C GLY A 303 -67.47 -49.41 7.59
N ALA A 304 -67.97 -50.12 6.58
CA ALA A 304 -67.12 -50.70 5.51
C ALA A 304 -66.51 -49.64 4.57
N VAL A 305 -67.13 -48.46 4.44
CA VAL A 305 -66.64 -47.38 3.56
C VAL A 305 -65.46 -46.64 4.19
N LEU A 306 -65.46 -46.47 5.51
CA LEU A 306 -64.34 -45.83 6.23
C LEU A 306 -63.11 -46.74 6.30
N HIS A 307 -63.31 -48.06 6.43
CA HIS A 307 -62.20 -49.00 6.45
C HIS A 307 -61.49 -49.10 5.09
N ARG A 308 -62.23 -49.03 3.96
CA ARG A 308 -61.62 -48.95 2.61
C ARG A 308 -60.84 -47.66 2.38
N LYS A 309 -61.33 -46.51 2.86
CA LYS A 309 -60.60 -45.23 2.72
C LYS A 309 -59.32 -45.21 3.55
N ALA A 310 -59.32 -45.80 4.75
CA ALA A 310 -58.13 -45.88 5.60
C ALA A 310 -57.04 -46.78 4.98
N THR A 311 -57.40 -47.93 4.41
CA THR A 311 -56.42 -48.82 3.75
C THR A 311 -55.83 -48.19 2.48
N THR A 312 -56.63 -47.48 1.67
CA THR A 312 -56.10 -46.80 0.48
C THR A 312 -55.16 -45.63 0.80
N LEU A 313 -55.32 -44.98 1.96
CA LEU A 313 -54.41 -43.93 2.41
C LEU A 313 -53.09 -44.51 2.95
N GLY A 314 -53.14 -45.65 3.64
CA GLY A 314 -51.95 -46.39 4.05
C GLY A 314 -51.12 -46.89 2.86
N GLU A 315 -51.77 -47.40 1.81
CA GLU A 315 -51.10 -47.83 0.58
C GLU A 315 -50.47 -46.66 -0.21
N ARG A 316 -51.13 -45.50 -0.28
CA ARG A 316 -50.54 -44.30 -0.90
C ARG A 316 -49.33 -43.77 -0.13
N ILE A 317 -49.39 -43.75 1.19
CA ILE A 317 -48.24 -43.33 2.02
C ILE A 317 -47.08 -44.32 1.84
N ASN A 318 -47.34 -45.62 1.78
CA ASN A 318 -46.28 -46.62 1.59
C ASN A 318 -45.69 -46.60 0.17
N GLN A 319 -46.41 -46.10 -0.84
CA GLN A 319 -45.89 -45.88 -2.20
C GLN A 319 -45.07 -44.59 -2.37
N GLU A 320 -45.29 -43.55 -1.54
CA GLU A 320 -44.53 -42.29 -1.62
C GLU A 320 -43.32 -42.22 -0.65
N VAL A 321 -43.27 -43.07 0.38
CA VAL A 321 -42.15 -43.14 1.34
C VAL A 321 -40.84 -43.77 0.82
N PRO A 322 -40.74 -44.58 -0.27
CA PRO A 322 -39.45 -45.13 -0.70
C PRO A 322 -38.47 -44.09 -1.25
N TYR A 323 -38.89 -42.83 -1.48
CA TYR A 323 -37.98 -41.74 -1.85
C TYR A 323 -37.26 -41.08 -0.65
N LEU A 324 -37.74 -41.28 0.58
CA LEU A 324 -37.14 -40.66 1.78
C LEU A 324 -36.03 -41.52 2.41
N ALA A 325 -36.02 -42.84 2.17
CA ALA A 325 -34.95 -43.73 2.63
C ALA A 325 -33.61 -43.52 1.88
N ILE A 326 -33.64 -42.86 0.71
CA ILE A 326 -32.44 -42.59 -0.12
C ILE A 326 -31.65 -41.37 0.38
N ILE A 327 -32.26 -40.48 1.19
CA ILE A 327 -31.62 -39.22 1.62
C ILE A 327 -30.89 -39.35 2.97
N ALA A 328 -31.24 -40.35 3.79
CA ALA A 328 -30.65 -40.55 5.13
C ALA A 328 -29.12 -40.84 5.16
N PRO A 329 -28.49 -41.57 4.20
CA PRO A 329 -27.05 -41.85 4.30
C PRO A 329 -26.15 -40.67 3.88
N TYR A 330 -26.64 -39.65 3.17
CA TYR A 330 -25.80 -38.52 2.72
C TYR A 330 -25.57 -37.44 3.80
N ALA A 331 -26.31 -37.46 4.92
CA ALA A 331 -26.13 -36.51 6.02
C ALA A 331 -25.04 -36.93 7.03
N ALA A 332 -24.66 -38.22 7.06
CA ALA A 332 -23.66 -38.74 8.00
C ALA A 332 -22.21 -38.59 7.49
N GLU A 333 -22.00 -38.31 6.21
CA GLU A 333 -20.66 -38.28 5.60
C GLU A 333 -20.03 -36.87 5.58
N SER A 334 -20.79 -35.80 5.90
CA SER A 334 -20.28 -34.42 5.91
C SER A 334 -19.73 -33.93 7.25
N GLU A 335 -19.78 -34.72 8.33
CA GLU A 335 -19.21 -34.34 9.63
C GLU A 335 -17.77 -34.87 9.86
N ASN A 336 -17.24 -35.74 8.98
CA ASN A 336 -15.91 -36.33 9.14
C ASN A 336 -14.77 -35.64 8.35
N GLU A 337 -15.03 -34.60 7.54
CA GLU A 337 -13.99 -33.89 6.77
C GLU A 337 -13.46 -32.58 7.41
N GLU A 338 -14.01 -32.11 8.54
CA GLU A 338 -13.52 -30.89 9.23
C GLU A 338 -12.41 -31.16 10.30
N GLY A 339 -11.89 -32.40 10.39
CA GLY A 339 -10.97 -32.83 11.46
C GLY A 339 -9.49 -33.04 11.10
N SER A 340 -8.97 -32.57 9.96
CA SER A 340 -7.55 -32.77 9.60
C SER A 340 -6.97 -31.62 8.79
N THR A 341 -6.66 -30.50 9.44
CA THR A 341 -5.65 -29.54 8.95
C THR A 341 -5.15 -28.61 10.07
N GLU A 342 -4.70 -29.18 11.18
CA GLU A 342 -3.80 -28.50 12.12
C GLU A 342 -2.59 -29.40 12.38
N GLN A 343 -1.65 -29.43 11.44
CA GLN A 343 -0.26 -29.79 11.70
C GLN A 343 0.57 -28.51 11.66
N GLU A 344 0.64 -27.89 12.84
CA GLU A 344 1.86 -27.49 13.52
C GLU A 344 3.15 -27.54 12.68
N SER A 345 3.60 -26.36 12.22
CA SER A 345 4.96 -26.12 11.74
C SER A 345 5.54 -24.95 12.54
N THR A 346 5.94 -25.24 13.78
CA THR A 346 6.87 -24.45 14.58
C THR A 346 8.26 -24.53 13.93
N ASN A 347 8.62 -23.53 13.13
CA ASN A 347 10.00 -23.26 12.77
C ASN A 347 10.57 -22.24 13.76
N GLU A 348 11.29 -22.75 14.75
CA GLU A 348 12.19 -21.95 15.60
C GLU A 348 13.40 -21.45 14.77
N PRO A 349 13.78 -20.17 14.89
CA PRO A 349 15.04 -19.69 14.36
C PRO A 349 16.21 -20.01 15.31
N PRO A 350 17.38 -20.43 14.81
CA PRO A 350 18.56 -20.53 15.65
C PRO A 350 19.13 -19.13 15.93
N THR A 351 19.42 -18.87 17.20
CA THR A 351 20.36 -17.84 17.67
C THR A 351 21.18 -18.42 18.82
N PRO A 352 22.39 -17.94 19.11
CA PRO A 352 23.30 -17.06 18.35
C PRO A 352 24.46 -17.79 17.66
#